data_AF-A0A3E2BLH9-F1
#
_entry.id   AF-A0A3E2BLH9-F1
#
_cell.length_a   1.000
_cell.length_b   1.000
_cell.length_c   1.000
_cell.angle_alpha   90.00
_cell.angle_beta   90.00
_cell.angle_gamma   90.00
#
_symmetry.space_group_name_H-M   'P 1'
#
loop_
_entity.id
_entity.type
_entity.pdbx_description
1 polymer ?
#
loop_
_entity_poly.entity_id
_entity_poly.type
_entity_poly.pdbx_seq_one_letter_code
_entity_poly.pdbx_strand_id
1 'polypeptide(L)'
;MRKVLLWLLAIIITLGSAVYQRMTGPTYPFRGKTVFLGQEIKYKLPRSAEATGNCQVVVNLPANLSGQVQGFLQFKRHKSDTPWNILAMKQEDNRLVGFLPKQPPAGKLEYLVHLVSGSQEISLTGEKPVIIRFKGRVAPGILIAHVIVMFLAMLLAVRSGLAALNKKEDPTRLTKWTAVLFFIGGFILGAIVQKMAFGVFWSGFPLGTDLTDTKTLVAMLAWIAALASGRRTQPKRGWVLAASIITLLIYLIPHSLFGSELKW
;
A
#
# COMPACT_ATOMS: atom_id res chain seq x y z
N MET A 1 -0.66 -1.79 35.93
CA MET A 1 -1.72 -1.80 34.91
C MET A 1 -2.24 -3.22 34.76
N ARG A 2 -3.57 -3.43 34.69
CA ARG A 2 -4.10 -4.79 34.44
C ARG A 2 -3.62 -5.23 33.05
N LYS A 3 -3.06 -6.44 32.93
CA LYS A 3 -2.50 -7.00 31.68
C LYS A 3 -3.44 -6.84 30.47
N VAL A 4 -4.75 -6.93 30.73
CA VAL A 4 -5.83 -6.73 29.75
C VAL A 4 -5.80 -5.34 29.13
N LEU A 5 -5.56 -4.28 29.92
CA LEU A 5 -5.53 -2.90 29.42
C LEU A 5 -4.38 -2.70 28.42
N LEU A 6 -3.23 -3.31 28.67
CA LEU A 6 -2.08 -3.23 27.75
C LEU A 6 -2.34 -3.95 26.42
N TRP A 7 -3.09 -5.06 26.45
CA TRP A 7 -3.53 -5.74 25.24
C TRP A 7 -4.56 -4.93 24.47
N LEU A 8 -5.56 -4.37 25.14
CA LEU A 8 -6.55 -3.48 24.51
C LEU A 8 -5.87 -2.28 23.86
N LEU A 9 -4.93 -1.64 24.56
CA LEU A 9 -4.16 -0.52 24.00
C LEU A 9 -3.33 -0.94 22.79
N ALA A 10 -2.64 -2.09 22.86
CA ALA A 10 -1.89 -2.61 21.72
C ALA A 10 -2.79 -2.85 20.50
N ILE A 11 -3.96 -3.46 20.69
CA ILE A 11 -4.94 -3.71 19.63
C ILE A 11 -5.39 -2.39 18.99
N ILE A 12 -5.76 -1.38 19.81
CA ILE A 12 -6.19 -0.07 19.31
C ILE A 12 -5.10 0.58 18.46
N ILE A 13 -3.85 0.60 18.95
CA ILE A 13 -2.71 1.18 18.22
C ILE A 13 -2.44 0.43 16.91
N THR A 14 -2.48 -0.90 16.93
CA THR A 14 -2.25 -1.75 15.76
C THR A 14 -3.36 -1.55 14.72
N LEU A 15 -4.63 -1.57 15.12
CA LEU A 15 -5.75 -1.35 14.21
C LEU A 15 -5.76 0.07 13.65
N GLY A 16 -5.49 1.09 14.49
CA GLY A 16 -5.35 2.47 14.05
C GLY A 16 -4.25 2.64 12.98
N SER A 17 -3.07 2.08 13.24
CA SER A 17 -1.96 2.08 12.28
C SER A 17 -2.32 1.40 10.96
N ALA A 18 -3.04 0.28 11.02
CA ALA A 18 -3.46 -0.46 9.83
C ALA A 18 -4.48 0.29 8.97
N VAL A 19 -5.45 0.95 9.61
CA VAL A 19 -6.43 1.82 8.91
C VAL A 19 -5.69 2.96 8.22
N TYR A 20 -4.81 3.64 8.95
CA TYR A 20 -3.98 4.72 8.40
C TYR A 20 -3.18 4.25 7.18
N GLN A 21 -2.45 3.14 7.28
CA GLN A 21 -1.68 2.57 6.17
C GLN A 21 -2.53 2.24 4.94
N ARG A 22 -3.73 1.68 5.16
CA ARG A 22 -4.62 1.36 4.06
C ARG A 22 -5.12 2.61 3.34
N MET A 23 -5.37 3.69 4.08
CA MET A 23 -5.84 4.96 3.51
C MET A 23 -4.72 5.72 2.78
N THR A 24 -3.50 5.69 3.32
CA THR A 24 -2.35 6.39 2.72
C THR A 24 -1.62 5.57 1.65
N GLY A 25 -1.93 4.28 1.52
CA GLY A 25 -1.26 3.38 0.59
C GLY A 25 -1.53 3.73 -0.89
N PRO A 26 -0.57 3.49 -1.80
CA PRO A 26 -0.69 3.83 -3.22
C PRO A 26 -1.70 2.96 -3.96
N THR A 27 -2.18 1.87 -3.35
CA THR A 27 -3.23 1.01 -3.91
C THR A 27 -4.64 1.50 -3.60
N TYR A 28 -4.80 2.42 -2.62
CA TYR A 28 -6.10 2.98 -2.29
C TYR A 28 -6.62 3.78 -3.50
N PRO A 29 -7.85 3.63 -3.99
CA PRO A 29 -8.31 4.35 -5.19
C PRO A 29 -8.28 5.88 -5.00
N PHE A 30 -7.93 6.63 -6.05
CA PHE A 30 -8.01 8.09 -6.04
C PHE A 30 -9.48 8.50 -6.12
N ARG A 31 -9.95 9.27 -5.14
CA ARG A 31 -11.35 9.71 -5.07
C ARG A 31 -11.40 11.21 -5.12
N GLY A 32 -12.41 11.72 -5.80
CA GLY A 32 -12.68 13.14 -5.85
C GLY A 32 -14.08 13.38 -6.37
N LYS A 33 -14.36 14.67 -6.51
CA LYS A 33 -15.62 15.17 -7.03
C LYS A 33 -15.29 16.32 -7.95
N THR A 34 -16.04 16.43 -9.02
CA THR A 34 -16.01 17.61 -9.89
C THR A 34 -17.43 18.02 -10.24
N VAL A 35 -17.61 19.28 -10.64
CA VAL A 35 -18.88 19.76 -11.17
C VAL A 35 -18.73 19.88 -12.68
N PHE A 36 -19.60 19.22 -13.43
CA PHE A 36 -19.63 19.30 -14.89
C PHE A 36 -21.08 19.45 -15.35
N LEU A 37 -21.34 20.42 -16.23
CA LEU A 37 -22.70 20.77 -16.68
C LEU A 37 -23.69 20.99 -15.51
N GLY A 38 -23.22 21.63 -14.43
CA GLY A 38 -24.01 21.91 -13.23
C GLY A 38 -24.33 20.70 -12.35
N GLN A 39 -23.77 19.52 -12.65
CA GLN A 39 -23.98 18.29 -11.86
C GLN A 39 -22.71 17.85 -11.15
N GLU A 40 -22.84 17.36 -9.92
CA GLU A 40 -21.73 16.78 -9.16
C GLU A 40 -21.44 15.35 -9.66
N ILE A 41 -20.22 15.12 -10.16
CA ILE A 41 -19.72 13.81 -10.57
C ILE A 41 -18.71 13.33 -9.54
N LYS A 42 -19.08 12.29 -8.78
CA LYS A 42 -18.18 11.58 -7.87
C LYS A 42 -17.44 10.50 -8.63
N TYR A 43 -16.12 10.48 -8.53
CA TYR A 43 -15.30 9.50 -9.23
C TYR A 43 -14.37 8.73 -8.29
N LYS A 44 -14.01 7.51 -8.73
CA LYS A 44 -13.10 6.61 -8.03
C LYS A 44 -12.18 5.95 -9.05
N LEU A 45 -10.97 6.47 -9.16
CA LEU A 45 -9.99 6.09 -10.16
C LEU A 45 -9.01 5.05 -9.59
N PRO A 46 -8.78 3.92 -10.29
CA PRO A 46 -7.88 2.87 -9.81
C PRO A 46 -6.41 3.33 -9.78
N ARG A 47 -5.69 2.97 -8.73
CA ARG A 47 -4.23 3.17 -8.61
C ARG A 47 -3.44 1.85 -8.61
N SER A 48 -4.12 0.72 -8.73
CA SER A 48 -3.48 -0.59 -8.91
C SER A 48 -4.34 -1.50 -9.77
N ALA A 49 -3.69 -2.33 -10.59
CA ALA A 49 -4.33 -3.36 -11.41
C ALA A 49 -3.48 -4.64 -11.44
N GLU A 50 -4.10 -5.76 -11.81
CA GLU A 50 -3.37 -6.97 -12.15
C GLU A 50 -2.74 -6.85 -13.55
N ALA A 51 -1.54 -7.39 -13.72
CA ALA A 51 -0.80 -7.41 -14.98
C ALA A 51 -1.35 -8.44 -16.00
N THR A 52 -2.43 -9.15 -15.66
CA THR A 52 -3.06 -10.19 -16.47
C THR A 52 -3.94 -9.64 -17.59
N GLY A 53 -4.41 -8.40 -17.47
CA GLY A 53 -5.31 -7.79 -18.45
C GLY A 53 -5.30 -6.26 -18.41
N ASN A 54 -6.12 -5.66 -19.26
CA ASN A 54 -6.31 -4.21 -19.27
C ASN A 54 -7.02 -3.77 -18.00
N CYS A 55 -6.66 -2.59 -17.48
CA CYS A 55 -7.31 -2.04 -16.30
C CYS A 55 -8.55 -1.24 -16.70
N GLN A 56 -9.71 -1.65 -16.19
CA GLN A 56 -10.96 -0.94 -16.38
C GLN A 56 -10.99 0.34 -15.51
N VAL A 57 -11.25 1.48 -16.13
CA VAL A 57 -11.51 2.77 -15.51
C VAL A 57 -12.97 3.11 -15.73
N VAL A 58 -13.72 3.30 -14.65
CA VAL A 58 -15.17 3.55 -14.70
C VAL A 58 -15.49 4.91 -14.09
N VAL A 59 -16.26 5.70 -14.82
CA VAL A 59 -16.84 6.95 -14.33
C VAL A 59 -18.36 6.81 -14.39
N ASN A 60 -19.01 6.89 -13.24
CA ASN A 60 -20.48 6.88 -13.18
C ASN A 60 -20.98 8.30 -13.45
N LEU A 61 -21.90 8.42 -14.40
CA LEU A 61 -22.54 9.68 -14.74
C LEU A 61 -23.92 9.76 -14.06
N PRO A 62 -24.36 10.96 -13.67
CA PRO A 62 -25.77 11.24 -13.40
C PRO A 62 -26.64 10.85 -14.60
N ALA A 63 -27.86 10.32 -14.34
CA ALA A 63 -28.74 9.80 -15.39
C ALA A 63 -29.08 10.85 -16.46
N ASN A 64 -29.18 12.13 -16.08
CA ASN A 64 -29.46 13.25 -16.99
C ASN A 64 -28.28 13.64 -17.89
N LEU A 65 -27.06 13.20 -17.59
CA LEU A 65 -25.87 13.43 -18.43
C LEU A 65 -25.52 12.23 -19.32
N SER A 66 -26.22 11.10 -19.13
CA SER A 66 -26.04 9.90 -19.94
C SER A 66 -26.38 10.19 -21.40
N GLY A 67 -25.48 9.84 -22.32
CA GLY A 67 -25.64 10.03 -23.77
C GLY A 67 -25.22 11.41 -24.28
N GLN A 68 -25.02 12.37 -23.38
CA GLN A 68 -24.60 13.74 -23.71
C GLN A 68 -23.12 13.98 -23.45
N VAL A 69 -22.50 13.11 -22.63
CA VAL A 69 -21.11 13.23 -22.21
C VAL A 69 -20.31 12.06 -22.76
N GLN A 70 -19.27 12.39 -23.51
CA GLN A 70 -18.23 11.45 -23.92
C GLN A 70 -17.06 11.54 -22.93
N GLY A 71 -16.22 10.51 -22.88
CA GLY A 71 -15.00 10.55 -22.10
C GLY A 71 -13.83 9.93 -22.82
N PHE A 72 -12.64 10.36 -22.45
CA PHE A 72 -11.40 9.74 -22.92
C PHE A 72 -10.39 9.65 -21.78
N LEU A 73 -9.52 8.65 -21.89
CA LEU A 73 -8.35 8.48 -21.06
C LEU A 73 -7.15 9.02 -21.80
N GLN A 74 -6.41 9.92 -21.17
CA GLN A 74 -5.11 10.35 -21.65
C GLN A 74 -4.05 9.67 -20.78
N PHE A 75 -3.14 8.88 -21.34
CA PHE A 75 -2.17 8.13 -20.55
C PHE A 75 -0.77 8.06 -21.17
N LYS A 76 0.24 7.88 -20.33
CA LYS A 76 1.62 7.60 -20.76
C LYS A 76 2.33 6.70 -19.75
N ARG A 77 3.51 6.20 -20.12
CA ARG A 77 4.37 5.48 -19.17
C ARG A 77 4.92 6.44 -18.12
N HIS A 78 4.90 6.03 -16.85
CA HIS A 78 5.41 6.86 -15.76
C HIS A 78 6.90 7.13 -15.94
N LYS A 79 7.33 8.39 -15.72
CA LYS A 79 8.73 8.84 -15.92
C LYS A 79 9.31 8.49 -17.30
N SER A 80 8.50 8.64 -18.34
CA SER A 80 8.91 8.51 -19.73
C SER A 80 8.63 9.79 -20.48
N ASP A 81 9.50 10.12 -21.44
CA ASP A 81 9.34 11.23 -22.38
C ASP A 81 8.41 10.89 -23.54
N THR A 82 7.71 9.75 -23.46
CA THR A 82 6.72 9.34 -24.45
C THR A 82 5.53 10.30 -24.49
N PRO A 83 4.99 10.59 -25.69
CA PRO A 83 3.80 11.41 -25.81
C PRO A 83 2.60 10.73 -25.15
N TRP A 84 1.65 11.56 -24.72
CA TRP A 84 0.39 11.07 -24.17
C TRP A 84 -0.43 10.39 -25.26
N ASN A 85 -0.90 9.18 -24.96
CA ASN A 85 -1.82 8.43 -25.80
C ASN A 85 -3.25 8.72 -25.35
N ILE A 86 -4.19 8.72 -26.29
CA ILE A 86 -5.61 8.98 -26.02
C ILE A 86 -6.42 7.72 -26.34
N LEU A 87 -7.30 7.33 -25.42
CA LEU A 87 -8.23 6.21 -25.59
C LEU A 87 -9.65 6.69 -25.28
N ALA A 88 -10.55 6.57 -26.24
CA ALA A 88 -11.96 6.84 -26.02
C ALA A 88 -12.55 5.85 -24.99
N MET A 89 -13.38 6.36 -24.10
CA MET A 89 -14.20 5.56 -23.21
C MET A 89 -15.50 5.18 -23.93
N LYS A 90 -15.98 3.97 -23.70
CA LYS A 90 -17.26 3.50 -24.21
C LYS A 90 -18.35 3.82 -23.19
N GLN A 91 -19.50 4.26 -23.69
CA GLN A 91 -20.66 4.45 -22.84
C GLN A 91 -21.38 3.10 -22.63
N GLU A 92 -21.64 2.76 -21.38
CA GLU A 92 -22.40 1.61 -20.92
C GLU A 92 -23.45 2.08 -19.91
N ASP A 93 -24.68 2.26 -20.36
CA ASP A 93 -25.78 2.87 -19.59
C ASP A 93 -25.37 4.25 -19.05
N ASN A 94 -25.43 4.45 -17.73
CA ASN A 94 -25.03 5.66 -17.02
C ASN A 94 -23.54 5.65 -16.63
N ARG A 95 -22.69 4.96 -17.38
CA ARG A 95 -21.26 4.82 -17.08
C ARG A 95 -20.42 5.04 -18.33
N LEU A 96 -19.26 5.65 -18.14
CA LEU A 96 -18.19 5.65 -19.11
C LEU A 96 -17.13 4.66 -18.67
N VAL A 97 -16.74 3.77 -19.58
CA VAL A 97 -15.80 2.68 -19.34
C VAL A 97 -14.63 2.79 -20.31
N GLY A 98 -13.44 3.02 -19.76
CA GLY A 98 -12.18 3.02 -20.50
C GLY A 98 -11.28 1.87 -20.05
N PHE A 99 -10.35 1.48 -20.90
CA PHE A 99 -9.41 0.39 -20.62
C PHE A 99 -7.98 0.86 -20.79
N LEU A 100 -7.24 1.01 -19.69
CA LEU A 100 -5.81 1.25 -19.73
C LEU A 100 -5.09 -0.04 -20.15
N PRO A 101 -4.12 0.04 -21.07
CA PRO A 101 -3.45 -1.15 -21.59
C PRO A 101 -2.66 -1.85 -20.49
N LYS A 102 -2.71 -3.19 -20.50
CA LYS A 102 -1.94 -4.04 -19.59
C LYS A 102 -0.46 -3.61 -19.59
N GLN A 103 0.15 -3.62 -18.41
CA GLN A 103 1.60 -3.43 -18.26
C GLN A 103 2.23 -4.67 -17.63
N PRO A 104 3.52 -4.92 -17.88
CA PRO A 104 4.27 -5.90 -17.10
C PRO A 104 4.23 -5.60 -15.59
N PRO A 105 4.45 -6.61 -14.73
CA PRO A 105 4.62 -6.40 -13.29
C PRO A 105 5.61 -5.27 -12.98
N ALA A 106 5.29 -4.46 -11.97
CA ALA A 106 6.03 -3.24 -11.59
C ALA A 106 5.95 -2.08 -12.59
N GLY A 107 5.31 -2.27 -13.76
CA GLY A 107 5.00 -1.20 -14.70
C GLY A 107 4.03 -0.18 -14.10
N LYS A 108 4.27 1.10 -14.37
CA LYS A 108 3.42 2.22 -13.95
C LYS A 108 2.96 3.04 -15.15
N LEU A 109 1.70 3.42 -15.14
CA LEU A 109 1.15 4.42 -16.07
C LEU A 109 0.73 5.66 -15.30
N GLU A 110 0.88 6.80 -15.92
CA GLU A 110 0.20 8.04 -15.56
C GLU A 110 -1.02 8.17 -16.46
N TYR A 111 -2.18 8.52 -15.90
CA TYR A 111 -3.36 8.78 -16.70
C TYR A 111 -4.24 9.90 -16.12
N LEU A 112 -4.94 10.56 -17.02
CA LEU A 112 -5.98 11.56 -16.78
C LEU A 112 -7.29 11.04 -17.37
N VAL A 113 -8.40 11.51 -16.81
CA VAL A 113 -9.73 11.18 -17.29
C VAL A 113 -10.43 12.46 -17.63
N HIS A 114 -10.82 12.60 -18.89
CA HIS A 114 -11.46 13.79 -19.42
C HIS A 114 -12.92 13.47 -19.76
N LEU A 115 -13.81 14.40 -19.45
CA LEU A 115 -15.21 14.39 -19.86
C LEU A 115 -15.43 15.53 -20.85
N VAL A 116 -16.14 15.24 -21.93
CA VAL A 116 -16.40 16.16 -23.04
C VAL A 116 -17.88 16.18 -23.34
N SER A 117 -18.44 17.37 -23.54
CA SER A 117 -19.78 17.57 -24.06
C SER A 117 -19.83 18.82 -24.93
N GLY A 118 -20.04 18.64 -26.24
CA GLY A 118 -19.94 19.74 -27.21
C GLY A 118 -18.55 20.39 -27.18
N SER A 119 -18.49 21.68 -26.83
CA SER A 119 -17.25 22.46 -26.69
C SER A 119 -16.66 22.47 -25.28
N GLN A 120 -17.35 21.90 -24.29
CA GLN A 120 -16.88 21.87 -22.90
C GLN A 120 -16.07 20.60 -22.63
N GLU A 121 -14.89 20.78 -22.05
CA GLU A 121 -14.02 19.69 -21.58
C GLU A 121 -13.61 19.94 -20.14
N ILE A 122 -13.59 18.88 -19.33
CA ILE A 122 -13.03 18.91 -17.98
C ILE A 122 -12.19 17.67 -17.69
N SER A 123 -11.02 17.87 -17.09
CA SER A 123 -10.25 16.78 -16.47
C SER A 123 -10.79 16.52 -15.06
N LEU A 124 -11.13 15.27 -14.75
CA LEU A 124 -11.61 14.88 -13.43
C LEU A 124 -10.58 15.18 -12.35
N THR A 125 -9.29 15.01 -12.65
CA THR A 125 -8.19 15.18 -11.70
C THR A 125 -7.41 16.47 -11.90
N GLY A 126 -7.93 17.39 -12.73
CA GLY A 126 -7.23 18.61 -13.12
C GLY A 126 -5.91 18.30 -13.79
N GLU A 127 -4.83 18.97 -13.35
CA GLU A 127 -3.48 18.81 -13.89
C GLU A 127 -2.71 17.61 -13.30
N LYS A 128 -3.20 17.02 -12.20
CA LYS A 128 -2.46 15.96 -11.50
C LYS A 128 -2.85 14.59 -12.07
N PRO A 129 -1.93 13.89 -12.77
CA PRO A 129 -2.22 12.57 -13.29
C PRO A 129 -2.32 11.54 -12.16
N VAL A 130 -3.19 10.56 -12.35
CA VAL A 130 -3.27 9.41 -11.47
C VAL A 130 -2.20 8.41 -11.88
N ILE A 131 -1.38 8.00 -10.92
CA ILE A 131 -0.39 6.94 -11.13
C ILE A 131 -1.03 5.59 -10.79
N ILE A 132 -1.07 4.69 -11.76
CA ILE A 132 -1.48 3.30 -11.56
C ILE A 132 -0.29 2.36 -11.66
N ARG A 133 -0.19 1.40 -10.72
CA ARG A 133 0.83 0.35 -10.74
C ARG A 133 0.23 -1.02 -11.03
N PHE A 134 0.84 -1.73 -11.97
CA PHE A 134 0.49 -3.10 -12.32
C PHE A 134 1.29 -4.11 -11.49
N LYS A 135 0.62 -5.16 -11.02
CA LYS A 135 1.21 -6.24 -10.23
C LYS A 135 0.79 -7.60 -10.76
N GLY A 136 1.64 -8.61 -10.62
CA GLY A 136 1.28 -10.00 -10.85
C GLY A 136 0.18 -10.47 -9.89
N ARG A 137 -0.49 -11.57 -10.27
CA ARG A 137 -1.50 -12.20 -9.43
C ARG A 137 -0.81 -12.95 -8.28
N VAL A 138 -1.15 -12.58 -7.05
CA VAL A 138 -0.66 -13.25 -5.84
C VAL A 138 -1.72 -14.24 -5.38
N ALA A 139 -1.30 -15.47 -5.06
CA ALA A 139 -2.22 -16.48 -4.56
C ALA A 139 -2.94 -15.96 -3.29
N PRO A 140 -4.29 -15.97 -3.24
CA PRO A 140 -5.04 -15.39 -2.12
C PRO A 140 -4.64 -15.98 -0.77
N GLY A 141 -4.42 -17.30 -0.69
CA GLY A 141 -4.00 -17.96 0.55
C GLY A 141 -2.66 -17.45 1.08
N ILE A 142 -1.67 -17.22 0.21
CA ILE A 142 -0.36 -16.67 0.59
C ILE A 142 -0.49 -15.22 1.04
N LEU A 143 -1.28 -14.42 0.32
CA LEU A 143 -1.51 -13.02 0.68
C LEU A 143 -2.21 -12.91 2.06
N ILE A 144 -3.23 -13.73 2.31
CA ILE A 144 -3.92 -13.77 3.60
C ILE A 144 -2.96 -14.20 4.71
N ALA A 145 -2.18 -15.27 4.50
CA ALA A 145 -1.19 -15.71 5.47
C ALA A 145 -0.16 -14.61 5.79
N HIS A 146 0.40 -13.96 4.76
CA HIS A 146 1.33 -12.85 4.91
C HIS A 146 0.72 -11.71 5.75
N VAL A 147 -0.49 -11.28 5.41
CA VAL A 147 -1.19 -10.20 6.12
C VAL A 147 -1.40 -10.59 7.59
N ILE A 148 -1.94 -11.77 7.88
CA ILE A 148 -2.18 -12.21 9.27
C ILE A 148 -0.87 -12.20 10.08
N VAL A 149 0.21 -12.77 9.53
CA VAL A 149 1.51 -12.83 10.20
C VAL A 149 2.07 -11.44 10.47
N MET A 150 1.99 -10.52 9.50
CA MET A 150 2.47 -9.14 9.67
C MET A 150 1.67 -8.36 10.71
N PHE A 151 0.35 -8.55 10.77
CA PHE A 151 -0.49 -7.91 11.78
C PHE A 151 -0.23 -8.47 13.18
N LEU A 152 -0.02 -9.78 13.31
CA LEU A 152 0.37 -10.39 14.58
C LEU A 152 1.76 -9.91 15.02
N ALA A 153 2.73 -9.80 14.10
CA ALA A 153 4.05 -9.24 14.38
C ALA A 153 3.95 -7.80 14.89
N MET A 154 3.14 -6.96 14.24
CA MET A 154 2.91 -5.58 14.66
C MET A 154 2.20 -5.49 16.02
N LEU A 155 1.20 -6.34 16.28
CA LEU A 155 0.52 -6.40 17.57
C LEU A 155 1.49 -6.76 18.71
N LEU A 156 2.30 -7.82 18.51
CA LEU A 156 3.30 -8.22 19.49
C LEU A 156 4.41 -7.19 19.66
N ALA A 157 4.79 -6.47 18.60
CA ALA A 157 5.73 -5.37 18.67
C ALA A 157 5.26 -4.25 19.60
N VAL A 158 4.02 -3.79 19.43
CA VAL A 158 3.43 -2.77 20.31
C VAL A 158 3.30 -3.30 21.73
N ARG A 159 2.82 -4.54 21.89
CA ARG A 159 2.66 -5.17 23.21
C ARG A 159 3.99 -5.36 23.94
N SER A 160 5.08 -5.65 23.22
CA SER A 160 6.44 -5.76 23.74
C SER A 160 6.95 -4.41 24.24
N GLY A 161 6.71 -3.32 23.50
CA GLY A 161 7.05 -1.96 23.93
C GLY A 161 6.30 -1.56 25.19
N LEU A 162 4.99 -1.82 25.25
CA LEU A 162 4.17 -1.58 26.44
C LEU A 162 4.62 -2.44 27.64
N ALA A 163 5.03 -3.70 27.41
CA ALA A 163 5.61 -4.55 28.46
C ALA A 163 6.95 -3.98 28.97
N ALA A 164 7.78 -3.43 28.08
CA ALA A 164 9.06 -2.84 28.45
C ALA A 164 8.93 -1.59 29.35
N LEU A 165 7.83 -0.83 29.23
CA LEU A 165 7.50 0.29 30.11
C LEU A 165 7.03 -0.17 31.50
N ASN A 166 6.41 -1.35 31.59
CA ASN A 166 5.88 -1.87 32.85
C ASN A 166 6.95 -2.70 33.59
N LYS A 167 7.49 -2.17 34.68
CA LYS A 167 8.52 -2.88 35.46
C LYS A 167 8.10 -4.24 36.01
N LYS A 168 6.78 -4.51 36.10
CA LYS A 168 6.21 -5.76 36.62
C LYS A 168 6.02 -6.85 35.55
N GLU A 169 6.37 -6.60 34.29
CA GLU A 169 6.25 -7.58 33.20
C GLU A 169 7.62 -7.92 32.59
N ASP A 170 7.76 -9.18 32.17
CA ASP A 170 8.90 -9.63 31.37
C ASP A 170 8.56 -9.54 29.86
N PRO A 171 9.21 -8.65 29.09
CA PRO A 171 8.97 -8.53 27.65
C PRO A 171 9.67 -9.63 26.82
N THR A 172 10.49 -10.50 27.42
CA THR A 172 11.37 -11.43 26.71
C THR A 172 10.62 -12.32 25.74
N ARG A 173 9.54 -12.98 26.19
CA ARG A 173 8.75 -13.90 25.35
C ARG A 173 8.10 -13.16 24.19
N LEU A 174 7.53 -11.98 24.44
CA LEU A 174 6.89 -11.17 23.40
C LEU A 174 7.91 -10.69 22.36
N THR A 175 9.10 -10.28 22.80
CA THR A 175 10.19 -9.83 21.92
C THR A 175 10.66 -10.96 21.00
N LYS A 176 10.86 -12.17 21.53
CA LYS A 176 11.24 -13.35 20.72
C LYS A 176 10.20 -13.68 19.66
N TRP A 177 8.92 -13.78 20.05
CA TRP A 177 7.84 -14.05 19.10
C TRP A 177 7.68 -12.93 18.06
N THR A 178 7.86 -11.67 18.46
CA THR A 178 7.83 -10.53 17.53
C THR A 178 8.90 -10.69 16.46
N ALA A 179 10.15 -10.97 16.83
CA ALA A 179 11.24 -11.16 15.88
C ALA A 179 11.00 -12.35 14.94
N VAL A 180 10.51 -13.47 15.47
CA VAL A 180 10.18 -14.66 14.66
C VAL A 180 9.07 -14.35 13.65
N LEU A 181 7.98 -13.69 14.07
CA LEU A 181 6.89 -13.34 13.17
C LEU A 181 7.32 -12.30 12.13
N PHE A 182 8.19 -11.34 12.48
CA PHE A 182 8.78 -10.42 11.50
C PHE A 182 9.65 -11.14 10.47
N PHE A 183 10.43 -12.14 10.89
CA PHE A 183 11.20 -12.96 9.95
C PHE A 183 10.29 -13.68 8.96
N ILE A 184 9.30 -14.40 9.49
CA ILE A 184 8.37 -15.19 8.67
C ILE A 184 7.52 -14.27 7.78
N GLY A 185 6.97 -13.21 8.35
CA GLY A 185 6.10 -12.28 7.63
C GLY A 185 6.87 -11.46 6.59
N GLY A 186 8.01 -10.89 6.96
CA GLY A 186 8.78 -9.97 6.12
C GLY A 186 9.70 -10.67 5.12
N PHE A 187 10.51 -11.63 5.56
CA PHE A 187 11.58 -12.21 4.74
C PHE A 187 11.17 -13.50 4.03
N ILE A 188 10.23 -14.26 4.59
CA ILE A 188 9.73 -15.48 3.93
C ILE A 188 8.48 -15.15 3.12
N LEU A 189 7.36 -14.86 3.79
CA LEU A 189 6.09 -14.61 3.12
C LEU A 189 6.12 -13.33 2.29
N GLY A 190 6.76 -12.26 2.79
CA GLY A 190 6.93 -11.00 2.07
C GLY A 190 7.72 -11.18 0.77
N ALA A 191 8.85 -11.90 0.82
CA ALA A 191 9.64 -12.20 -0.37
C ALA A 191 8.87 -13.05 -1.40
N ILE A 192 8.07 -14.02 -0.95
CA ILE A 192 7.20 -14.82 -1.84
C ILE A 192 6.14 -13.92 -2.50
N VAL A 193 5.47 -13.07 -1.73
CA VAL A 193 4.48 -12.11 -2.25
C VAL A 193 5.13 -11.16 -3.26
N GLN A 194 6.33 -10.65 -2.96
CA GLN A 194 7.09 -9.76 -3.85
C GLN A 194 7.46 -10.48 -5.16
N LYS A 195 7.90 -11.74 -5.08
CA LYS A 195 8.22 -12.56 -6.26
C LYS A 195 7.00 -12.75 -7.16
N MET A 196 5.85 -13.05 -6.58
CA MET A 196 4.59 -13.22 -7.33
C MET A 196 4.09 -11.89 -7.91
N ALA A 197 4.24 -10.80 -7.17
CA ALA A 197 3.72 -9.49 -7.57
C ALA A 197 4.61 -8.76 -8.58
N PHE A 198 5.94 -8.90 -8.50
CA PHE A 198 6.91 -8.08 -9.24
C PHE A 198 8.09 -8.86 -9.83
N GLY A 199 8.16 -10.19 -9.63
CA GLY A 199 9.19 -11.03 -10.24
C GLY A 199 10.53 -11.08 -9.48
N VAL A 200 10.68 -10.35 -8.37
CA VAL A 200 11.89 -10.31 -7.53
C VAL A 200 11.57 -10.68 -6.08
N PHE A 201 12.49 -11.39 -5.40
CA PHE A 201 12.30 -11.77 -3.99
C PHE A 201 12.59 -10.63 -3.02
N TRP A 202 13.50 -9.72 -3.41
CA TRP A 202 13.91 -8.59 -2.61
C TRP A 202 14.31 -7.44 -3.52
N SER A 203 13.86 -6.25 -3.19
CA SER A 203 14.07 -5.02 -3.95
C SER A 203 14.51 -3.85 -3.09
N GLY A 204 14.68 -4.06 -1.78
CA GLY A 204 15.20 -3.06 -0.85
C GLY A 204 16.72 -3.09 -0.71
N PHE A 205 17.24 -2.23 0.16
CA PHE A 205 18.66 -2.18 0.50
C PHE A 205 19.16 -3.58 0.97
N PRO A 206 20.39 -4.01 0.62
CA PRO A 206 21.37 -3.31 -0.21
C PRO A 206 21.21 -3.54 -1.73
N LEU A 207 20.31 -4.45 -2.14
CA LEU A 207 20.20 -4.88 -3.54
C LEU A 207 19.33 -3.97 -4.41
N GLY A 208 18.54 -3.08 -3.80
CA GLY A 208 17.68 -2.15 -4.50
C GLY A 208 17.26 -0.96 -3.64
N THR A 209 16.23 -0.26 -4.12
CA THR A 209 15.77 1.03 -3.56
C THR A 209 14.32 0.98 -3.05
N ASP A 210 13.67 -0.19 -3.04
CA ASP A 210 12.31 -0.35 -2.52
C ASP A 210 12.28 -0.03 -1.02
N LEU A 211 11.53 1.00 -0.70
CA LEU A 211 11.38 1.47 0.67
C LEU A 211 10.68 0.43 1.56
N THR A 212 9.77 -0.37 1.01
CA THR A 212 8.96 -1.35 1.76
C THR A 212 9.84 -2.48 2.30
N ASP A 213 10.70 -3.02 1.45
CA ASP A 213 11.66 -4.06 1.82
C ASP A 213 12.72 -3.48 2.78
N THR A 214 13.23 -2.28 2.49
CA THR A 214 14.22 -1.61 3.34
C THR A 214 13.69 -1.34 4.75
N LYS A 215 12.44 -0.87 4.86
CA LYS A 215 11.73 -0.69 6.14
C LYS A 215 11.63 -2.00 6.91
N THR A 216 11.28 -3.08 6.24
CA THR A 216 11.17 -4.42 6.84
C THR A 216 12.53 -4.87 7.39
N LEU A 217 13.62 -4.61 6.66
CA LEU A 217 14.98 -4.86 7.12
C LEU A 217 15.35 -4.04 8.36
N VAL A 218 15.08 -2.73 8.36
CA VAL A 218 15.36 -1.86 9.52
C VAL A 218 14.58 -2.32 10.75
N ALA A 219 13.30 -2.64 10.61
CA ALA A 219 12.49 -3.18 11.70
C ALA A 219 13.11 -4.48 12.24
N MET A 220 13.52 -5.38 11.35
CA MET A 220 14.15 -6.64 11.75
C MET A 220 15.47 -6.44 12.48
N LEU A 221 16.36 -5.58 11.97
CA LEU A 221 17.63 -5.25 12.64
C LEU A 221 17.40 -4.67 14.03
N ALA A 222 16.38 -3.83 14.21
CA ALA A 222 16.01 -3.31 15.52
C ALA A 222 15.57 -4.42 16.49
N TRP A 223 14.79 -5.40 16.03
CA TRP A 223 14.40 -6.56 16.85
C TRP A 223 15.56 -7.50 17.16
N ILE A 224 16.48 -7.72 16.21
CA ILE A 224 17.71 -8.47 16.45
C ILE A 224 18.58 -7.76 17.50
N ALA A 225 18.76 -6.44 17.39
CA ALA A 225 19.49 -5.66 18.37
C ALA A 225 18.83 -5.71 19.76
N ALA A 226 17.50 -5.66 19.81
CA ALA A 226 16.76 -5.83 21.06
C ALA A 226 17.02 -7.20 21.71
N LEU A 227 16.99 -8.28 20.94
CA LEU A 227 17.32 -9.62 21.43
C LEU A 227 18.79 -9.74 21.85
N ALA A 228 19.71 -9.19 21.06
CA ALA A 228 21.16 -9.23 21.33
C ALA A 228 21.56 -8.37 22.54
N SER A 229 20.77 -7.37 22.93
CA SER A 229 21.06 -6.46 24.04
C SER A 229 21.21 -7.17 25.40
N GLY A 230 20.51 -8.30 25.57
CA GLY A 230 20.62 -9.16 26.75
C GLY A 230 21.74 -10.18 26.65
N ARG A 231 22.31 -10.41 25.45
CA ARG A 231 23.23 -11.52 25.12
C ARG A 231 22.68 -12.87 25.61
N ARG A 232 23.18 -13.37 26.75
CA ARG A 232 22.74 -14.62 27.42
C ARG A 232 21.66 -14.42 28.48
N THR A 233 21.25 -13.18 28.70
CA THR A 233 20.24 -12.77 29.70
C THR A 233 19.03 -12.14 29.02
N GLN A 234 18.07 -11.66 29.81
CA GLN A 234 16.84 -11.06 29.26
C GLN A 234 17.16 -9.81 28.42
N PRO A 235 16.45 -9.60 27.28
CA PRO A 235 16.54 -8.37 26.49
C PRO A 235 16.40 -7.12 27.37
N LYS A 236 17.30 -6.16 27.19
CA LYS A 236 17.23 -4.90 27.93
C LYS A 236 15.99 -4.14 27.49
N ARG A 237 15.16 -3.75 28.47
CA ARG A 237 13.87 -3.06 28.23
C ARG A 237 13.98 -1.83 27.34
N GLY A 238 15.03 -1.02 27.50
CA GLY A 238 15.25 0.16 26.66
C GLY A 238 15.37 -0.17 25.16
N TRP A 239 16.03 -1.28 24.83
CA TRP A 239 16.16 -1.72 23.43
C TRP A 239 14.86 -2.29 22.87
N VAL A 240 14.09 -3.02 23.69
CA VAL A 240 12.76 -3.51 23.30
C VAL A 240 11.80 -2.35 23.02
N LEU A 241 11.83 -1.33 23.88
CA LEU A 241 11.03 -0.12 23.69
C LEU A 241 11.45 0.61 22.40
N ALA A 242 12.76 0.79 22.18
CA ALA A 242 13.27 1.41 20.96
C ALA A 242 12.84 0.65 19.69
N ALA A 243 12.98 -0.69 19.68
CA ALA A 243 12.54 -1.51 18.55
C ALA A 243 11.03 -1.41 18.29
N SER A 244 10.22 -1.35 19.35
CA SER A 244 8.77 -1.15 19.24
C SER A 244 8.42 0.22 18.63
N ILE A 245 9.09 1.28 19.07
CA ILE A 245 8.91 2.65 18.53
C ILE A 245 9.37 2.72 17.08
N ILE A 246 10.55 2.19 16.75
CA ILE A 246 11.06 2.11 15.37
C ILE A 246 10.05 1.37 14.48
N THR A 247 9.54 0.23 14.95
CA THR A 247 8.48 -0.51 14.24
C THR A 247 7.27 0.39 13.99
N LEU A 248 6.72 1.04 15.01
CA LEU A 248 5.57 1.93 14.83
C LEU A 248 5.85 3.06 13.83
N LEU A 249 7.00 3.74 13.94
CA LEU A 249 7.39 4.81 13.04
C LEU A 249 7.49 4.34 11.59
N ILE A 250 8.11 3.18 11.36
CA ILE A 250 8.23 2.58 10.02
C ILE A 250 6.85 2.34 9.40
N TYR A 251 5.91 1.84 10.19
CA TYR A 251 4.55 1.53 9.78
C TYR A 251 3.67 2.79 9.66
N LEU A 252 4.07 3.94 10.19
CA LEU A 252 3.45 5.25 9.94
C LEU A 252 3.92 5.90 8.63
N ILE A 253 5.03 5.44 8.04
CA ILE A 253 5.43 5.89 6.71
C ILE A 253 4.61 5.11 5.69
N PRO A 254 3.81 5.75 4.81
CA PRO A 254 2.92 5.05 3.89
C PRO A 254 3.64 3.94 3.11
N HIS A 255 3.04 2.74 3.10
CA HIS A 255 3.61 1.57 2.43
C HIS A 255 3.74 1.83 0.93
N SER A 256 4.81 1.34 0.30
CA SER A 256 5.01 1.42 -1.15
C SER A 256 5.13 2.85 -1.75
N LEU A 257 5.37 3.89 -0.94
CA LEU A 257 6.07 5.09 -1.43
C LEU A 257 7.46 4.62 -1.91
N PHE A 258 7.76 4.75 -3.20
CA PHE A 258 8.96 4.17 -3.83
C PHE A 258 9.04 2.64 -3.78
N GLY A 259 7.90 1.94 -3.89
CA GLY A 259 7.91 0.49 -4.11
C GLY A 259 8.46 0.10 -5.50
N SER A 260 8.80 -1.19 -5.67
CA SER A 260 9.29 -1.78 -6.92
C SER A 260 8.68 -1.14 -8.18
N GLU A 261 9.56 -0.67 -9.06
CA GLU A 261 9.26 0.12 -10.25
C GLU A 261 10.06 -0.40 -11.43
N LEU A 262 9.36 -0.70 -12.52
CA LEU A 262 10.00 -1.03 -13.78
C LEU A 262 10.57 0.25 -14.41
N LYS A 263 11.87 0.24 -14.72
CA LYS A 263 12.51 1.30 -15.51
C LYS A 263 12.39 0.92 -16.98
N TRP A 264 11.90 1.85 -17.79
CA TRP A 264 11.76 1.72 -19.24
C TRP A 264 13.00 2.22 -19.96
#